data_AF-D4A883-F1
#
_entry.id   AF-D4A883-F1
#
_cell.length_a   1.000
_cell.length_b   1.000
_cell.length_c   1.000
_cell.angle_alpha   90.00
_cell.angle_beta   90.00
_cell.angle_gamma   90.00
#
_symmetry.space_group_name_H-M   'P 1'
#
loop_
_entity.id
_entity.type
_entity.pdbx_description
1 polymer ?
#
loop_
_entity_poly.entity_id
_entity_poly.type
_entity_poly.pdbx_seq_one_letter_code
_entity_poly.pdbx_strand_id
1 'polypeptide(L)'
;MAKSKNHTTHNQSSKWYTNGIKKPRSQRYESLKGVDPKFLRNMHFAKKHNKKGLKKMQANNAKAVPKGSSCKLSHLAFIAHPKLGKKTQSYMAKGRRLCPRPKAQGLNQLSPRLQLQFRLPRVPRPL
;
A
#
# COMPACT_ATOMS: atom_id res chain seq x y z
N MET A 1 -77.51 -22.03 27.07
CA MET A 1 -76.18 -21.84 26.42
C MET A 1 -75.12 -21.67 27.50
N ALA A 2 -74.04 -22.45 27.45
CA ALA A 2 -72.88 -22.21 28.31
C ALA A 2 -72.03 -21.07 27.69
N LYS A 3 -71.59 -20.11 28.51
CA LYS A 3 -70.69 -19.04 28.07
C LYS A 3 -69.23 -19.51 28.12
N SER A 4 -68.44 -19.18 27.11
CA SER A 4 -66.99 -19.41 27.06
C SER A 4 -66.21 -18.09 27.19
N LYS A 5 -64.89 -18.17 27.38
CA LYS A 5 -63.99 -17.00 27.39
C LYS A 5 -63.86 -16.41 25.98
N ASN A 6 -63.91 -15.09 25.85
CA ASN A 6 -63.91 -14.42 24.54
C ASN A 6 -62.51 -14.13 23.97
N HIS A 7 -61.48 -13.91 24.79
CA HIS A 7 -60.12 -13.59 24.34
C HIS A 7 -59.06 -13.91 25.40
N THR A 8 -57.86 -14.37 24.99
CA THR A 8 -56.71 -14.52 25.89
C THR A 8 -55.35 -14.50 25.18
N THR A 9 -54.40 -13.80 25.80
CA THR A 9 -52.98 -13.71 25.35
C THR A 9 -52.04 -14.48 26.29
N HIS A 10 -52.56 -15.31 27.20
CA HIS A 10 -51.81 -15.93 28.31
C HIS A 10 -50.53 -16.68 27.88
N ASN A 11 -50.61 -17.49 26.82
CA ASN A 11 -49.48 -18.31 26.35
C ASN A 11 -48.85 -17.79 25.04
N GLN A 12 -49.16 -16.57 24.61
CA GLN A 12 -48.65 -16.08 23.31
C GLN A 12 -47.16 -15.72 23.42
N SER A 13 -46.78 -15.03 24.50
CA SER A 13 -45.39 -14.63 24.78
C SER A 13 -44.45 -15.83 24.85
N SER A 14 -44.80 -16.86 25.63
CA SER A 14 -43.98 -18.07 25.77
C SER A 14 -43.69 -18.73 24.42
N LYS A 15 -44.72 -18.87 23.56
CA LYS A 15 -44.57 -19.40 22.20
C LYS A 15 -43.67 -18.54 21.31
N TRP A 16 -43.76 -17.21 21.39
CA TRP A 16 -42.89 -16.31 20.62
C TRP A 16 -41.42 -16.44 21.02
N TYR A 17 -41.15 -16.68 22.30
CA TYR A 17 -39.80 -16.81 22.83
C TYR A 17 -39.19 -18.20 22.68
N THR A 18 -39.97 -19.27 22.47
CA THR A 18 -39.43 -20.63 22.22
C THR A 18 -38.42 -20.65 21.07
N ASN A 19 -38.73 -19.96 19.97
CA ASN A 19 -37.84 -19.83 18.81
C ASN A 19 -37.02 -18.52 18.83
N GLY A 20 -37.35 -17.63 19.75
CA GLY A 20 -36.81 -16.28 19.88
C GLY A 20 -37.30 -15.32 18.79
N ILE A 21 -37.63 -14.10 19.18
CA ILE A 21 -38.03 -13.03 18.26
C ILE A 21 -36.77 -12.52 17.53
N LYS A 22 -36.58 -12.97 16.28
CA LYS A 22 -35.41 -12.58 15.46
C LYS A 22 -35.62 -11.19 14.84
N LYS A 23 -34.61 -10.33 14.96
CA LYS A 23 -34.54 -9.06 14.22
C LYS A 23 -34.37 -9.36 12.72
N PRO A 24 -34.91 -8.53 11.80
CA PRO A 24 -34.68 -8.70 10.37
C PRO A 24 -33.18 -8.63 10.05
N ARG A 25 -32.73 -9.42 9.07
CA ARG A 25 -31.32 -9.45 8.68
C ARG A 25 -30.95 -8.15 7.96
N SER A 26 -29.97 -7.41 8.48
CA SER A 26 -29.39 -6.27 7.77
C SER A 26 -28.49 -6.74 6.62
N GLN A 27 -28.57 -6.04 5.49
CA GLN A 27 -27.79 -6.34 4.27
C GLN A 27 -27.01 -5.10 3.83
N ARG A 28 -25.78 -5.29 3.33
CA ARG A 28 -24.93 -4.15 2.87
C ARG A 28 -25.56 -3.36 1.74
N TYR A 29 -26.31 -4.01 0.85
CA TYR A 29 -26.99 -3.40 -0.29
C TYR A 29 -28.47 -3.77 -0.25
N GLU A 30 -29.32 -2.83 0.17
CA GLU A 30 -30.77 -2.99 0.18
C GLU A 30 -31.39 -2.68 -1.20
N SER A 31 -32.64 -3.11 -1.41
CA SER A 31 -33.37 -2.80 -2.64
C SER A 31 -33.76 -1.33 -2.70
N LEU A 32 -33.70 -0.71 -3.88
CA LEU A 32 -34.16 0.67 -4.10
C LEU A 32 -35.69 0.76 -4.35
N LYS A 33 -36.47 -0.16 -3.77
CA LYS A 33 -37.94 -0.16 -3.90
C LYS A 33 -38.51 1.01 -3.11
N GLY A 34 -39.37 1.81 -3.74
CA GLY A 34 -39.98 3.00 -3.12
C GLY A 34 -39.19 4.30 -3.30
N VAL A 35 -38.06 4.27 -4.01
CA VAL A 35 -37.32 5.48 -4.40
C VAL A 35 -38.03 6.19 -5.57
N ASP A 36 -37.97 7.53 -5.62
CA ASP A 36 -38.58 8.37 -6.65
C ASP A 36 -38.27 7.86 -8.09
N PRO A 37 -39.30 7.59 -8.91
CA PRO A 37 -39.11 7.11 -10.28
C PRO A 37 -38.27 8.05 -11.15
N LYS A 38 -38.40 9.38 -11.01
CA LYS A 38 -37.61 10.34 -11.82
C LYS A 38 -36.12 10.20 -11.53
N PHE A 39 -35.76 10.08 -10.24
CA PHE A 39 -34.39 9.77 -9.82
C PHE A 39 -33.90 8.41 -10.34
N LEU A 40 -34.71 7.35 -10.21
CA LEU A 40 -34.34 6.00 -10.67
C LEU A 40 -34.06 5.95 -12.17
N ARG A 41 -34.85 6.67 -12.99
CA ARG A 41 -34.61 6.77 -14.43
C ARG A 41 -33.26 7.39 -14.74
N ASN A 42 -32.93 8.51 -14.08
CA ASN A 42 -31.64 9.18 -14.26
C ASN A 42 -30.47 8.27 -13.84
N MET A 43 -30.57 7.65 -12.67
CA MET A 43 -29.53 6.71 -12.20
C MET A 43 -29.35 5.53 -13.15
N HIS A 44 -30.43 5.00 -13.74
CA HIS A 44 -30.36 3.94 -14.73
C HIS A 44 -29.59 4.39 -15.98
N PHE A 45 -29.87 5.58 -16.51
CA PHE A 45 -29.12 6.13 -17.65
C PHE A 45 -27.65 6.40 -17.33
N ALA A 46 -27.34 6.93 -16.15
CA ALA A 46 -25.95 7.11 -15.72
C ALA A 46 -25.20 5.75 -15.69
N LYS A 47 -25.82 4.72 -15.10
CA LYS A 47 -25.27 3.35 -15.08
C LYS A 47 -25.12 2.76 -16.49
N LYS A 48 -26.08 2.99 -17.37
CA LYS A 48 -26.08 2.52 -18.78
C LYS A 48 -24.87 3.03 -19.56
N HIS A 49 -24.48 4.29 -19.37
CA HIS A 49 -23.45 4.94 -20.19
C HIS A 49 -22.04 4.99 -19.55
N ASN A 50 -21.83 4.43 -18.36
CA ASN A 50 -20.52 4.39 -17.69
C ASN A 50 -19.40 3.75 -18.54
N LYS A 51 -19.74 2.81 -19.43
CA LYS A 51 -18.76 2.15 -20.32
C LYS A 51 -18.06 3.13 -21.28
N LYS A 52 -18.70 4.24 -21.66
CA LYS A 52 -18.15 5.24 -22.60
C LYS A 52 -16.89 5.94 -22.06
N GLY A 53 -16.83 6.16 -20.75
CA GLY A 53 -15.71 6.84 -20.08
C GLY A 53 -14.55 5.92 -19.67
N LEU A 54 -14.67 4.61 -19.89
CA LEU A 54 -13.76 3.61 -19.32
C LEU A 54 -12.29 3.83 -19.74
N LYS A 55 -12.02 4.12 -21.02
CA LYS A 55 -10.65 4.38 -21.50
C LYS A 55 -10.04 5.64 -20.85
N LYS A 56 -10.83 6.70 -20.67
CA LYS A 56 -10.39 7.94 -20.01
C LYS A 56 -10.07 7.69 -18.54
N MET A 57 -10.91 6.91 -17.85
CA MET A 57 -10.70 6.51 -16.46
C MET A 57 -9.44 5.66 -16.32
N GLN A 58 -9.22 4.66 -17.18
CA GLN A 58 -8.00 3.86 -17.17
C GLN A 58 -6.75 4.71 -17.39
N ALA A 59 -6.79 5.65 -18.35
CA ALA A 59 -5.67 6.56 -18.60
C ALA A 59 -5.41 7.51 -17.41
N ASN A 60 -6.46 8.00 -16.75
CA ASN A 60 -6.31 8.82 -15.54
C ASN A 60 -5.77 8.02 -14.36
N ASN A 61 -6.28 6.81 -14.12
CA ASN A 61 -5.79 5.91 -13.08
C ASN A 61 -4.32 5.54 -13.32
N ALA A 62 -3.94 5.24 -14.56
CA ALA A 62 -2.55 4.99 -14.95
C ALA A 62 -1.63 6.21 -14.70
N LYS A 63 -2.15 7.43 -14.86
CA LYS A 63 -1.43 8.67 -14.51
C LYS A 63 -1.33 8.87 -13.00
N ALA A 64 -2.34 8.45 -12.24
CA ALA A 64 -2.41 8.58 -10.78
C ALA A 64 -1.56 7.53 -10.04
N VAL A 65 -1.20 6.41 -10.68
CA VAL A 65 -0.23 5.47 -10.10
C VAL A 65 1.08 6.24 -9.87
N PRO A 66 1.60 6.29 -8.63
CA PRO A 66 2.87 6.95 -8.37
C PRO A 66 3.95 6.27 -9.23
N LYS A 67 4.53 7.03 -10.16
CA LYS A 67 5.62 6.56 -11.00
C LYS A 67 6.87 6.42 -10.15
N GLY A 68 7.08 5.21 -9.65
CA GLY A 68 8.29 4.82 -8.95
C GLY A 68 8.08 4.68 -7.45
N SER A 69 8.29 3.47 -6.97
CA SER A 69 8.88 3.32 -5.64
C SER A 69 10.22 4.05 -5.64
N SER A 70 10.60 4.68 -4.52
CA SER A 70 11.93 5.26 -4.43
C SER A 70 12.96 4.19 -4.81
N CYS A 71 14.02 4.55 -5.53
CA CYS A 71 15.06 3.59 -5.94
C CYS A 71 15.60 2.78 -4.74
N LYS A 72 15.50 3.32 -3.52
CA LYS A 72 15.81 2.65 -2.26
C LYS A 72 14.85 1.50 -1.97
N LEU A 73 13.53 1.67 -2.14
CA LEU A 73 12.54 0.62 -1.91
C LEU A 73 12.65 -0.51 -2.94
N SER A 74 12.88 -0.19 -4.22
CA SER A 74 13.08 -1.23 -5.24
C SER A 74 14.35 -2.05 -4.99
N HIS A 75 15.44 -1.40 -4.54
CA HIS A 75 16.66 -2.08 -4.15
C HIS A 75 16.46 -2.98 -2.91
N LEU A 76 15.74 -2.50 -1.89
CA LEU A 76 15.41 -3.32 -0.71
C LEU A 76 14.55 -4.53 -1.07
N ALA A 77 13.54 -4.36 -1.93
CA ALA A 77 12.77 -5.47 -2.46
C ALA A 77 13.68 -6.47 -3.18
N PHE A 78 14.58 -5.98 -4.05
CA PHE A 78 15.59 -6.80 -4.74
C PHE A 78 16.41 -7.66 -3.78
N ILE A 79 16.95 -7.05 -2.72
CA ILE A 79 17.73 -7.73 -1.68
C ILE A 79 16.87 -8.77 -0.94
N ALA A 80 15.60 -8.48 -0.65
CA ALA A 80 14.71 -9.36 0.09
C ALA A 80 14.18 -10.56 -0.72
N HIS A 81 14.26 -10.53 -2.06
CA HIS A 81 13.74 -11.64 -2.88
C HIS A 81 14.53 -12.94 -2.63
N PRO A 82 13.85 -14.07 -2.33
CA PRO A 82 14.51 -15.30 -1.92
C PRO A 82 15.33 -15.95 -3.04
N LYS A 83 15.03 -15.68 -4.32
CA LYS A 83 15.76 -16.22 -5.47
C LYS A 83 16.84 -15.27 -5.99
N LEU A 84 16.49 -14.01 -6.19
CA LEU A 84 17.34 -13.01 -6.83
C LEU A 84 18.36 -12.37 -5.86
N GLY A 85 17.96 -12.18 -4.61
CA GLY A 85 18.76 -11.49 -3.59
C GLY A 85 19.87 -12.32 -2.95
N LYS A 86 19.95 -13.64 -3.23
CA LYS A 86 20.87 -14.58 -2.53
C LYS A 86 22.34 -14.15 -2.60
N LYS A 87 22.80 -13.73 -3.79
CA LYS A 87 24.19 -13.30 -3.99
C LYS A 87 24.50 -12.02 -3.21
N THR A 88 23.60 -11.04 -3.27
CA THR A 88 23.74 -9.76 -2.55
C THR A 88 23.70 -9.96 -1.03
N GLN A 89 22.74 -10.75 -0.53
CA GLN A 89 22.65 -11.11 0.89
C GLN A 89 23.92 -11.82 1.37
N SER A 90 24.43 -12.79 0.59
CA SER A 90 25.68 -13.49 0.89
C SER A 90 26.87 -12.52 0.96
N TYR A 91 26.99 -11.59 0.00
CA TYR A 91 28.03 -10.56 0.02
C TYR A 91 27.94 -9.64 1.24
N MET A 92 26.74 -9.17 1.59
CA MET A 92 26.51 -8.34 2.78
C MET A 92 26.83 -9.09 4.07
N ALA A 93 26.50 -10.39 4.16
CA ALA A 93 26.85 -11.23 5.30
C ALA A 93 28.36 -11.39 5.47
N LYS A 94 29.12 -11.50 4.37
CA LYS A 94 30.60 -11.54 4.41
C LYS A 94 31.18 -10.25 4.99
N GLY A 95 30.71 -9.10 4.52
CA GLY A 95 31.17 -7.78 5.01
C GLY A 95 30.89 -7.56 6.50
N ARG A 96 29.84 -8.16 7.07
CA ARG A 96 29.54 -8.10 8.51
C ARG A 96 30.44 -8.97 9.38
N ARG A 97 31.04 -10.04 8.83
CA ARG A 97 31.94 -10.95 9.57
C ARG A 97 33.42 -10.59 9.45
N LEU A 98 33.78 -9.86 8.39
CA LEU A 98 35.14 -9.38 8.19
C LEU A 98 35.34 -8.05 8.91
N CYS A 99 36.21 -8.01 9.93
CA CYS A 99 36.75 -6.75 10.42
C CYS A 99 37.31 -5.95 9.22
N PRO A 100 37.02 -4.64 9.10
CA PRO A 100 37.58 -3.82 8.05
C PRO A 100 39.10 -3.98 8.03
N ARG A 101 39.64 -4.57 6.96
CA ARG A 101 41.09 -4.67 6.79
C ARG A 101 41.62 -3.24 6.60
N PRO A 102 42.47 -2.72 7.50
CA PRO A 102 43.07 -1.41 7.29
C PRO A 102 43.90 -1.46 6.01
N LYS A 103 43.64 -0.53 5.10
CA LYS A 103 44.41 -0.37 3.87
C LYS A 103 45.82 0.08 4.29
N ALA A 104 46.84 -0.75 4.06
CA ALA A 104 48.22 -0.39 4.36
C ALA A 104 48.57 0.88 3.56
N GLN A 105 48.82 1.98 4.27
CA GLN A 105 49.44 3.16 3.69
C GLN A 105 50.93 2.82 3.51
N GLY A 106 51.32 2.44 2.29
CA GLY A 106 52.73 2.34 1.94
C GLY A 106 53.36 3.72 2.07
N LEU A 107 54.29 3.86 3.03
CA LEU A 107 55.15 5.02 3.17
C LEU A 107 56.05 5.10 1.93
N ASN A 108 55.62 5.86 0.93
CA ASN A 108 56.47 6.24 -0.18
C ASN A 108 57.53 7.21 0.37
N GLN A 109 58.71 6.69 0.68
CA GLN A 109 59.93 7.47 0.88
C GLN A 109 60.26 8.15 -0.47
N LEU A 110 59.61 9.28 -0.76
CA LEU A 110 59.95 10.14 -1.88
C LEU A 110 61.34 10.73 -1.59
N SER A 111 62.34 10.26 -2.34
CA SER A 111 63.72 10.73 -2.28
C SER A 111 63.76 12.27 -2.24
N PRO A 112 64.64 12.89 -1.44
CA PRO A 112 64.72 14.36 -1.28
C PRO A 112 64.84 15.13 -2.60
N ARG A 113 65.34 14.45 -3.64
CA ARG A 113 65.53 14.99 -5.00
C ARG A 113 64.22 15.29 -5.74
N LEU A 114 63.11 14.61 -5.43
CA LEU A 114 61.80 14.88 -6.01
C LEU A 114 61.01 15.94 -5.23
N GLN A 115 61.28 16.13 -3.94
CA GLN A 115 60.59 17.13 -3.11
C GLN A 115 60.96 18.57 -3.49
N LEU A 116 62.16 18.80 -4.03
CA LEU A 116 62.58 20.15 -4.45
C LEU A 116 61.85 20.66 -5.71
N GLN A 117 61.35 19.76 -6.55
CA GLN A 117 60.72 20.15 -7.83
C GLN A 117 59.26 20.63 -7.68
N PHE A 118 58.59 20.30 -6.57
CA PHE A 118 57.17 20.64 -6.37
C PHE A 118 56.94 21.91 -5.53
N ARG A 119 57.99 22.60 -5.11
CA ARG A 119 57.88 23.86 -4.35
C ARG A 119 57.70 25.06 -5.29
N LEU A 120 56.64 25.04 -6.09
CA LEU A 120 56.24 26.21 -6.86
C LEU A 120 55.60 27.25 -5.93
N PRO A 121 55.96 28.55 -6.03
CA PRO A 121 55.40 29.58 -5.18
C PRO A 121 53.90 29.73 -5.45
N ARG A 122 53.10 29.76 -4.38
CA ARG A 122 51.67 30.06 -4.46
C ARG A 122 51.51 31.53 -4.86
N VAL A 123 51.13 31.78 -6.11
CA VAL A 123 50.68 33.10 -6.57
C VAL A 123 49.32 33.43 -5.94
N PRO A 124 49.13 34.64 -5.38
CA PRO A 124 47.85 35.05 -4.84
C PRO A 124 46.87 35.31 -5.98
N ARG A 125 45.63 34.82 -5.83
CA ARG A 125 44.52 35.13 -6.73
C ARG A 125 44.01 36.55 -6.40
N PRO A 126 43.70 37.41 -7.40
CA PRO A 126 43.13 38.72 -7.15
C PRO A 126 41.66 38.62 -6.72
N LEU A 127 41.20 39.65 -6.00
CA LEU A 127 39.86 39.87 -5.45
C LEU A 127 38.76 39.97 -6.53
#